data_AF-A0A7R9Z3B7-F1
#
_entry.id   AF-A0A7R9Z3B7-F1
#
_cell.length_a   1.000
_cell.length_b   1.000
_cell.length_c   1.000
_cell.angle_alpha   90.00
_cell.angle_beta   90.00
_cell.angle_gamma   90.00
#
_symmetry.space_group_name_H-M   'P 1'
#
loop_
_entity.id
_entity.type
_entity.pdbx_description
1 polymer ?
#
loop_
_entity_poly.entity_id
_entity_poly.type
_entity_poly.pdbx_seq_one_letter_code
_entity_poly.pdbx_strand_id
1 'polypeptide(L)'
;REERGSTWEDGMSMGMHAKHFIVDDAACYIGSQNLYVCDLAEWGVVIDSAETTQKFMEEYWNPMWKYSYTGEDCDVQEVMDGLDIDRDGEDPSNIDDDTKKLMKQAEMANAGKGTLAAYDDEDD
;
A
#
# COMPACT_ATOMS: atom_id res chain seq x y z
N ARG A 1 5.23 28.55 1.12
CA ARG A 1 6.05 28.03 0.01
C ARG A 1 5.14 27.13 -0.81
N GLU A 2 4.86 27.49 -2.06
CA GLU A 2 3.87 26.79 -2.91
C GLU A 2 4.48 26.23 -4.20
N GLU A 3 5.80 26.33 -4.36
CA GLU A 3 6.52 25.87 -5.55
C GLU A 3 7.03 24.44 -5.35
N ARG A 4 6.99 23.66 -6.44
CA ARG A 4 7.52 22.29 -6.50
C ARG A 4 9.06 22.30 -6.50
N GLY A 5 9.69 21.27 -5.95
CA GLY A 5 11.14 21.07 -6.06
C GLY A 5 11.81 20.43 -4.84
N SER A 6 13.13 20.25 -4.95
CA SER A 6 13.95 19.48 -4.01
C SER A 6 15.07 20.30 -3.34
N THR A 7 15.10 21.62 -3.50
CA THR A 7 16.11 22.52 -2.91
C THR A 7 15.46 23.63 -2.11
N TRP A 8 16.10 24.08 -1.03
CA TRP A 8 15.75 25.27 -0.24
C TRP A 8 16.12 26.56 -0.98
N GLU A 9 15.67 27.71 -0.46
CA GLU A 9 15.98 29.04 -1.05
C GLU A 9 17.47 29.37 -1.02
N ASP A 10 18.20 28.82 -0.05
CA ASP A 10 19.66 28.93 0.06
C ASP A 10 20.42 27.96 -0.88
N GLY A 11 19.69 27.17 -1.69
CA GLY A 11 20.24 26.20 -2.63
C GLY A 11 20.56 24.83 -2.04
N MET A 12 20.38 24.60 -0.74
CA MET A 12 20.64 23.30 -0.12
C MET A 12 19.56 22.28 -0.51
N SER A 13 19.93 21.01 -0.70
CA SER A 13 18.95 19.95 -0.99
C SER A 13 18.06 19.63 0.22
N MET A 14 16.79 19.33 -0.02
CA MET A 14 15.87 18.83 0.99
C MET A 14 16.11 17.35 1.24
N GLY A 15 16.44 16.98 2.48
CA GLY A 15 16.55 15.58 2.88
C GLY A 15 15.22 15.00 3.32
N MET A 16 14.85 13.82 2.79
CA MET A 16 13.73 13.02 3.25
C MET A 16 14.26 11.83 4.06
N HIS A 17 13.82 11.70 5.31
CA HIS A 17 14.30 10.65 6.24
C HIS A 17 13.16 9.84 6.88
N ALA A 18 11.93 10.06 6.42
CA ALA A 18 10.78 9.30 6.88
C ALA A 18 10.90 7.83 6.47
N LYS A 19 10.46 6.92 7.34
CA LYS A 19 10.26 5.52 7.01
C LYS A 19 8.76 5.23 7.16
N HIS A 20 8.05 5.42 6.07
CA HIS A 20 6.60 5.46 6.06
C HIS A 20 6.08 4.89 4.74
N PHE A 21 5.00 4.14 4.81
CA PHE A 21 4.24 3.71 3.64
C PHE A 21 2.75 3.62 4.00
N ILE A 22 1.91 3.74 2.98
CA ILE A 22 0.46 3.65 3.06
C ILE A 22 0.01 2.58 2.07
N VAL A 23 -0.97 1.77 2.45
CA VAL A 23 -1.56 0.71 1.62
C VAL A 23 -3.06 0.91 1.55
N ASP A 24 -3.58 0.94 0.33
CA ASP A 24 -5.01 1.04 -0.02
C ASP A 24 -5.76 2.19 0.68
N ASP A 25 -5.04 3.23 1.08
CA ASP A 25 -5.54 4.33 1.91
C ASP A 25 -6.25 3.88 3.21
N ALA A 26 -5.99 2.65 3.64
CA ALA A 26 -6.65 1.97 4.75
C ALA A 26 -5.69 1.72 5.93
N ALA A 27 -4.45 1.37 5.64
CA ALA A 27 -3.42 1.12 6.64
C ALA A 27 -2.13 1.89 6.34
N CYS A 28 -1.38 2.22 7.39
CA CYS A 28 -0.07 2.83 7.24
C CYS A 28 0.94 2.30 8.26
N TYR A 29 2.23 2.43 7.93
CA TYR A 29 3.34 2.13 8.83
C TYR A 29 4.08 3.41 9.18
N ILE A 30 4.43 3.60 10.45
CA ILE A 30 5.38 4.63 10.88
C ILE A 30 6.39 4.04 11.86
N GLY A 31 7.67 4.30 11.63
CA GLY A 31 8.73 3.82 12.52
C GLY A 31 10.13 4.16 12.06
N SER A 32 11.09 3.34 12.50
CA SER A 32 12.52 3.52 12.24
C SER A 32 13.07 2.62 11.13
N GLN A 33 12.38 1.52 10.80
CA GLN A 33 12.82 0.54 9.81
C GLN A 33 12.83 1.13 8.39
N ASN A 34 14.01 1.20 7.77
CA ASN A 34 14.12 1.60 6.36
C ASN A 34 13.67 0.45 5.44
N LEU A 35 13.21 0.81 4.23
CA LEU A 35 12.90 -0.17 3.18
C LEU A 35 14.16 -0.75 2.51
N TYR A 36 15.29 -0.05 2.57
CA TYR A 36 16.56 -0.63 2.16
C TYR A 36 17.10 -1.58 3.24
N VAL A 37 17.90 -2.55 2.82
CA VAL A 37 18.48 -3.56 3.71
C VAL A 37 19.38 -2.89 4.76
N CYS A 38 19.06 -3.10 6.04
CA CYS A 38 19.88 -2.70 7.17
C CYS A 38 19.78 -3.75 8.29
N ASP A 39 20.86 -3.92 9.05
CA ASP A 39 20.93 -4.84 10.19
C ASP A 39 21.05 -4.03 11.49
N LEU A 40 19.93 -3.44 11.90
CA LEU A 40 19.82 -2.59 13.08
C LEU A 40 18.62 -3.04 13.93
N ALA A 41 18.64 -2.69 15.21
CA ALA A 41 17.46 -2.84 16.05
C ALA A 41 16.47 -1.71 15.70
N GLU A 42 15.33 -2.10 15.14
CA GLU A 42 14.32 -1.17 14.63
C GLU A 42 12.99 -1.33 15.37
N TRP A 43 12.17 -0.28 15.36
CA TRP A 43 10.85 -0.27 15.99
C TRP A 43 9.86 0.56 15.18
N GLY A 44 8.60 0.15 15.16
CA GLY A 44 7.54 0.92 14.50
C GLY A 44 6.16 0.37 14.80
N VAL A 45 5.16 1.05 14.25
CA VAL A 45 3.74 0.72 14.41
C VAL A 45 3.11 0.60 13.04
N VAL A 46 2.37 -0.49 12.84
CA VAL A 46 1.40 -0.63 11.75
C VAL A 46 0.04 -0.21 12.30
N ILE A 47 -0.59 0.74 11.62
CA ILE A 47 -1.88 1.30 11.97
C ILE A 47 -2.87 0.79 10.93
N ASP A 48 -3.74 -0.13 11.33
CA ASP A 48 -4.86 -0.64 10.52
C ASP A 48 -6.14 0.12 10.91
N SER A 49 -6.29 1.32 10.35
CA SER A 49 -7.40 2.22 10.63
C SER A 49 -7.55 3.21 9.49
N ALA A 50 -8.54 3.00 8.63
CA ALA A 50 -8.81 3.88 7.50
C ALA A 50 -8.97 5.35 7.94
N GLU A 51 -9.68 5.62 9.03
CA GLU A 51 -9.83 7.00 9.55
C GLU A 51 -8.48 7.65 9.89
N THR A 52 -7.56 6.91 10.53
CA THR A 52 -6.25 7.44 10.88
C THR A 52 -5.36 7.59 9.65
N THR A 53 -5.42 6.62 8.73
CA THR A 53 -4.68 6.64 7.47
C THR A 53 -5.09 7.83 6.60
N GLN A 54 -6.39 8.18 6.56
CA GLN A 54 -6.85 9.38 5.85
C GLN A 54 -6.24 10.67 6.39
N LYS A 55 -6.00 10.77 7.69
CA LYS A 55 -5.29 11.94 8.27
C LYS A 55 -3.85 12.02 7.76
N PHE A 56 -3.15 10.88 7.65
CA PHE A 56 -1.82 10.85 7.01
C PHE A 56 -1.88 11.24 5.53
N MET A 57 -2.91 10.82 4.80
CA MET A 57 -3.10 11.20 3.41
C MET A 57 -3.27 12.72 3.26
N GLU A 58 -4.14 13.33 4.08
CA GLU A 58 -4.45 14.75 4.02
C GLU A 58 -3.30 15.65 4.48
N GLU A 59 -2.66 15.31 5.61
CA GLU A 59 -1.69 16.19 6.26
C GLU A 59 -0.24 15.97 5.78
N TYR A 60 0.09 14.76 5.31
CA TYR A 60 1.45 14.39 4.94
C TYR A 60 1.59 13.99 3.46
N TRP A 61 0.90 12.93 3.03
CA TRP A 61 1.15 12.31 1.73
C TRP A 61 0.73 13.20 0.55
N ASN A 62 -0.51 13.69 0.52
CA ASN A 62 -1.03 14.50 -0.58
C ASN A 62 -0.26 15.82 -0.75
N PRO A 63 0.08 16.58 0.33
CA PRO A 63 0.95 17.74 0.21
C PRO A 63 2.34 17.36 -0.32
N MET A 64 2.97 16.31 0.22
CA MET A 64 4.28 15.87 -0.23
C MET A 64 4.27 15.51 -1.71
N TRP A 65 3.30 14.72 -2.18
CA TRP A 65 3.18 14.35 -3.58
C TRP A 65 2.99 15.58 -4.48
N LYS A 66 2.08 16.49 -4.11
CA LYS A 66 1.79 17.73 -4.87
C LYS A 66 3.05 18.57 -5.13
N TYR A 67 3.93 18.68 -4.14
CA TYR A 67 5.13 19.51 -4.21
C TYR A 67 6.37 18.76 -4.70
N SER A 68 6.40 17.44 -4.60
CA SER A 68 7.50 16.60 -5.11
C SER A 68 7.37 16.29 -6.60
N TYR A 69 6.15 16.05 -7.11
CA TYR A 69 5.93 15.67 -8.50
C TYR A 69 6.20 16.83 -9.45
N THR A 70 7.24 16.73 -10.28
CA THR A 70 7.65 17.78 -11.23
C THR A 70 6.98 17.66 -12.60
N GLY A 71 6.33 16.53 -12.90
CA GLY A 71 5.82 16.20 -14.24
C GLY A 71 6.78 15.36 -15.09
N GLU A 72 8.02 15.17 -14.62
CA GLU A 72 9.05 14.35 -15.26
C GLU A 72 9.49 13.23 -14.30
N ASP A 73 8.56 12.36 -13.91
CA ASP A 73 8.86 11.17 -13.11
C ASP A 73 8.71 9.89 -13.95
N CYS A 74 9.17 8.78 -13.39
CA CYS A 74 9.01 7.44 -13.95
C CYS A 74 7.54 7.12 -14.28
N ASP A 75 7.25 6.67 -15.50
CA ASP A 75 5.96 6.08 -15.85
C ASP A 75 5.91 4.65 -15.30
N VAL A 76 5.19 4.49 -14.19
CA VAL A 76 5.04 3.19 -13.53
C VAL A 76 4.35 2.18 -14.42
N GLN A 77 3.40 2.59 -15.28
CA GLN A 77 2.72 1.64 -16.16
C GLN A 77 3.69 1.14 -17.23
N GLU A 78 4.46 2.04 -17.85
CA GLU A 78 5.47 1.63 -18.83
C GLU A 78 6.52 0.69 -18.22
N VAL A 79 6.98 0.98 -16.99
CA VAL A 79 7.93 0.10 -16.29
C VAL A 79 7.31 -1.26 -15.99
N MET A 80 6.11 -1.29 -15.42
CA MET A 80 5.47 -2.53 -14.97
C MET A 80 5.01 -3.39 -16.16
N ASP A 81 4.56 -2.80 -17.25
CA ASP A 81 4.19 -3.52 -18.49
C ASP A 81 5.43 -4.06 -19.23
N GLY A 82 6.59 -3.43 -19.01
CA GLY A 82 7.88 -3.94 -19.46
C GLY A 82 8.42 -5.10 -18.62
N LEU A 83 7.82 -5.37 -17.45
CA LEU A 83 8.15 -6.52 -16.62
C LEU A 83 7.20 -7.67 -16.97
N ASP A 84 7.76 -8.87 -17.18
CA ASP A 84 6.99 -10.11 -17.41
C ASP A 84 6.41 -10.62 -16.08
N ILE A 85 5.55 -9.79 -15.46
CA ILE A 85 4.94 -10.04 -14.16
C ILE A 85 3.42 -10.02 -14.29
N ASP A 86 2.76 -11.00 -13.68
CA ASP A 86 1.31 -11.03 -13.56
C ASP A 86 0.87 -10.04 -12.47
N ARG A 87 0.13 -9.00 -12.87
CA ARG A 87 -0.34 -7.92 -11.99
C ARG A 87 -1.76 -8.15 -11.48
N ASP A 88 -2.52 -9.03 -12.13
CA ASP A 88 -3.91 -9.30 -11.79
C ASP A 88 -4.03 -10.43 -10.74
N GLY A 89 -2.89 -11.04 -10.39
CA GLY A 89 -2.81 -12.16 -9.45
C GLY A 89 -3.14 -13.49 -10.13
N GLU A 90 -2.93 -14.61 -9.42
CA GLU A 90 -3.30 -15.91 -9.97
C GLU A 90 -4.81 -15.94 -10.27
N ASP A 91 -5.15 -16.36 -11.49
CA ASP A 91 -6.54 -16.62 -11.89
C ASP A 91 -7.19 -17.52 -10.83
N PRO A 92 -8.31 -17.08 -10.20
CA PRO A 92 -8.99 -17.85 -9.16
C PRO A 92 -9.37 -19.27 -9.57
N SER A 93 -9.50 -19.54 -10.87
CA SER A 93 -9.73 -20.88 -11.41
C SER A 93 -8.54 -21.83 -11.23
N ASN A 94 -7.32 -21.29 -11.14
CA ASN A 94 -6.06 -22.02 -10.95
C ASN A 94 -5.73 -22.31 -9.48
N ILE A 95 -6.52 -21.79 -8.53
CA ILE A 95 -6.36 -22.09 -7.11
C ILE A 95 -6.69 -23.57 -6.87
N ASP A 96 -5.77 -24.30 -6.25
CA ASP A 96 -5.96 -25.71 -5.91
C ASP A 96 -7.08 -25.90 -4.86
N ASP A 97 -7.70 -27.08 -4.86
CA ASP A 97 -8.86 -27.38 -4.02
C ASP A 97 -8.58 -27.26 -2.52
N ASP A 98 -7.35 -27.52 -2.08
CA ASP A 98 -6.96 -27.41 -0.68
C ASP A 98 -6.84 -25.94 -0.26
N THR A 99 -6.28 -25.09 -1.12
CA THR A 99 -6.24 -23.64 -0.90
C THR A 99 -7.65 -23.04 -0.87
N LYS A 100 -8.55 -23.43 -1.80
CA LYS A 100 -9.97 -23.00 -1.77
C LYS A 100 -10.65 -23.38 -0.45
N LYS A 101 -10.37 -24.58 0.06
CA LYS A 101 -10.93 -25.06 1.32
C LYS A 101 -10.42 -24.26 2.52
N LEU A 102 -9.14 -23.91 2.53
CA LEU A 102 -8.53 -23.07 3.57
C LEU A 102 -9.11 -21.64 3.55
N MET A 103 -9.26 -21.05 2.36
CA MET A 103 -9.88 -19.73 2.19
C MET A 103 -11.32 -19.74 2.72
N LYS A 104 -12.13 -20.75 2.35
CA LYS A 104 -13.50 -20.92 2.86
C LYS A 104 -13.55 -21.09 4.38
N GLN A 105 -12.60 -21.81 4.98
CA GLN A 105 -12.51 -21.95 6.43
C GLN A 105 -12.16 -20.62 7.12
N ALA A 106 -11.25 -19.84 6.54
CA ALA A 106 -10.89 -18.52 7.05
C ALA A 106 -12.05 -17.52 6.93
N GLU A 107 -12.79 -17.55 5.81
CA GLU A 107 -14.01 -16.77 5.61
C GLU A 107 -15.09 -17.14 6.62
N MET A 108 -15.35 -18.43 6.86
CA MET A 108 -16.31 -18.88 7.87
C MET A 108 -15.92 -18.47 9.29
N ALA A 109 -14.62 -18.48 9.61
CA ALA A 109 -14.12 -18.00 10.90
C ALA A 109 -14.32 -16.48 11.08
N ASN A 110 -14.25 -15.70 9.99
CA ASN A 110 -14.46 -14.25 9.99
C ASN A 110 -15.96 -13.86 9.92
N ALA A 111 -16.80 -14.64 9.22
CA ALA A 111 -18.24 -14.41 9.08
C ALA A 111 -19.02 -14.53 10.41
N GLY A 112 -18.38 -15.05 11.46
CA GLY A 112 -18.90 -14.98 12.84
C GLY A 112 -19.10 -13.55 13.38
N LYS A 113 -18.73 -12.49 12.63
CA LYS A 113 -18.89 -11.07 13.01
C LYS A 113 -19.66 -10.18 12.02
N GLY A 114 -20.31 -10.68 10.97
CA GLY A 114 -21.08 -9.82 10.05
C GLY A 114 -21.97 -10.56 9.07
N THR A 115 -23.19 -10.06 8.84
CA THR A 115 -24.26 -10.66 8.04
C THR A 115 -24.01 -10.71 6.52
N LEU A 116 -24.11 -11.94 5.97
CA LEU A 116 -24.43 -12.49 4.62
C LEU A 116 -24.60 -11.61 3.35
N ALA A 117 -23.95 -12.06 2.26
CA ALA A 117 -24.43 -12.33 0.87
C ALA A 117 -23.18 -12.45 -0.05
N ALA A 118 -23.06 -13.25 -1.11
CA ALA A 118 -23.84 -14.28 -1.79
C ALA A 118 -22.88 -14.88 -2.84
N TYR A 119 -22.86 -16.20 -2.98
CA TYR A 119 -22.72 -16.93 -4.25
C TYR A 119 -23.18 -18.36 -3.94
N ASP A 120 -24.50 -18.50 -3.77
CA ASP A 120 -25.15 -19.77 -4.04
C ASP A 120 -25.22 -19.87 -5.57
N ASP A 121 -24.31 -20.64 -6.16
CA ASP A 121 -24.62 -21.34 -7.40
C ASP A 121 -24.90 -22.80 -7.00
N GLU A 122 -26.18 -23.08 -6.78
CA GLU A 122 -26.76 -24.42 -6.85
C GLU A 122 -26.88 -24.86 -8.33
N ASP A 123 -26.62 -26.15 -8.55
CA ASP A 123 -27.02 -27.01 -9.68
C ASP A 123 -26.35 -26.74 -11.07
N ASP A 124 -25.75 -27.69 -11.79
CA ASP A 124 -26.02 -29.13 -12.04
C ASP A 124 -24.69 -29.91 -12.29
#